data_AF-A0A8I1QGA9-F1
#
_entry.id   AF-A0A8I1QGA9-F1
#
_cell.length_a   1.000
_cell.length_b   1.000
_cell.length_c   1.000
_cell.angle_alpha   90.00
_cell.angle_beta   90.00
_cell.angle_gamma   90.00
#
_symmetry.space_group_name_H-M   'P 1'
#
loop_
_entity.id
_entity.type
_entity.pdbx_description
1 polymer ?
#
loop_
_entity_poly.entity_id
_entity_poly.type
_entity_poly.pdbx_seq_one_letter_code
_entity_poly.pdbx_strand_id
1 'polypeptide(L)'
;MSRPSAHPLLLSGDLSLRNISELQTRLLQSLAEHRAIELATGGVESIDVGTLQLLVAATKSAAADDRILALAADSATPMGRALVRAGFFTEAGRPLVPTLPTWTLTREAA
;
A
#
# COMPACT_ATOMS: atom_id res chain seq x y z
N MET A 1 -22.32 13.02 3.17
CA MET A 1 -21.28 13.29 2.14
C MET A 1 -20.58 11.97 1.87
N SER A 2 -20.82 11.35 0.71
CA SER A 2 -20.18 10.08 0.35
C SER A 2 -18.69 10.34 0.12
N ARG A 3 -17.81 9.61 0.82
CA ARG A 3 -16.38 9.60 0.49
C ARG A 3 -16.26 9.24 -1.01
N PRO A 4 -15.41 9.91 -1.80
CA PRO A 4 -15.14 9.46 -3.16
C PRO A 4 -14.72 7.99 -3.09
N SER A 5 -15.45 7.12 -3.80
CA SER A 5 -15.17 5.69 -3.86
C SER A 5 -13.78 5.51 -4.45
N ALA A 6 -12.82 5.03 -3.66
CA ALA A 6 -11.48 4.73 -4.16
C ALA A 6 -11.54 3.55 -5.13
N HIS A 7 -10.75 3.59 -6.21
CA HIS A 7 -10.63 2.49 -7.14
C HIS A 7 -9.74 1.39 -6.55
N PRO A 8 -10.21 0.14 -6.44
CA PRO A 8 -9.39 -0.93 -5.88
C PRO A 8 -8.34 -1.41 -6.88
N LEU A 9 -7.07 -1.39 -6.51
CA LEU A 9 -5.98 -2.03 -7.25
C LEU A 9 -5.56 -3.31 -6.51
N LEU A 10 -5.91 -4.47 -7.08
CA LEU A 10 -5.64 -5.78 -6.49
C LEU A 10 -4.14 -6.10 -6.58
N LEU A 11 -3.51 -6.33 -5.42
CA LEU A 11 -2.15 -6.85 -5.31
C LEU A 11 -2.21 -8.31 -4.86
N SER A 12 -1.48 -9.18 -5.56
CA SER A 12 -1.53 -10.63 -5.31
C SER A 12 -0.22 -11.32 -5.66
N GLY A 13 0.01 -12.48 -5.04
CA GLY A 13 1.18 -13.33 -5.22
C GLY A 13 2.43 -12.79 -4.53
N ASP A 14 3.60 -13.18 -5.04
CA ASP A 14 4.89 -12.66 -4.61
C ASP A 14 5.14 -11.27 -5.21
N LEU A 15 5.32 -10.25 -4.38
CA LEU A 15 5.66 -8.90 -4.79
C LEU A 15 7.16 -8.66 -4.60
N SER A 16 7.93 -8.79 -5.67
CA SER A 16 9.39 -8.77 -5.60
C SER A 16 10.05 -7.96 -6.71
N LEU A 17 11.36 -7.71 -6.59
CA LEU A 17 12.17 -7.06 -7.63
C LEU A 17 12.03 -7.70 -9.02
N ARG A 18 11.61 -8.97 -9.10
CA ARG A 18 11.38 -9.66 -10.38
C ARG A 18 10.19 -9.09 -11.15
N ASN A 19 9.14 -8.64 -10.47
CA ASN A 19 7.91 -8.12 -11.08
C ASN A 19 7.63 -6.65 -10.72
N ILE A 20 8.60 -5.97 -10.10
CA ILE A 20 8.48 -4.57 -9.68
C ILE A 20 8.15 -3.61 -10.84
N SER A 21 8.71 -3.84 -12.03
CA SER A 21 8.44 -2.99 -13.21
C SER A 21 6.99 -3.13 -13.71
N GLU A 22 6.42 -4.34 -13.62
CA GLU A 22 5.01 -4.58 -13.95
C GLU A 22 4.10 -3.88 -12.95
N LEU A 23 4.39 -4.03 -11.66
CA LEU A 23 3.67 -3.33 -10.60
C LEU A 23 3.73 -1.80 -10.78
N GLN A 24 4.91 -1.25 -11.09
CA GLN A 24 5.09 0.17 -11.37
C GLN A 24 4.20 0.62 -12.53
N THR A 25 4.19 -0.14 -13.63
CA THR A 25 3.36 0.17 -14.80
C THR A 25 1.88 0.21 -14.44
N ARG A 26 1.40 -0.79 -13.67
CA ARG A 26 0.02 -0.86 -13.19
C ARG A 26 -0.33 0.32 -12.28
N LEU A 27 0.56 0.69 -11.35
CA LEU A 27 0.37 1.86 -10.47
C LEU A 27 0.24 3.15 -11.27
N LEU A 28 1.12 3.38 -12.26
CA LEU A 28 1.08 4.56 -13.10
C LEU A 28 -0.19 4.64 -13.93
N GLN A 29 -0.61 3.53 -14.53
CA GLN A 29 -1.85 3.47 -15.31
C GLN A 29 -3.07 3.77 -14.44
N SER A 30 -3.21 3.09 -13.30
CA SER A 30 -4.34 3.33 -12.40
C SER A 30 -4.32 4.76 -11.85
N LEU A 31 -3.15 5.31 -11.53
CA LEU A 31 -3.02 6.69 -11.07
C LEU A 31 -3.33 7.70 -12.17
N ALA A 32 -3.16 7.38 -13.45
CA ALA A 32 -3.60 8.27 -14.54
C ALA A 32 -5.13 8.31 -14.64
N GLU A 33 -5.79 7.16 -14.50
CA GLU A 33 -7.23 6.97 -14.69
C GLU A 33 -8.06 7.36 -13.45
N HIS A 34 -7.49 7.27 -12.26
CA HIS A 34 -8.21 7.46 -11.00
C HIS A 34 -7.52 8.45 -10.07
N ARG A 35 -8.32 9.30 -9.41
CA ARG A 35 -7.81 10.26 -8.42
C ARG A 35 -7.53 9.62 -7.07
N ALA A 36 -8.23 8.55 -6.73
CA ALA A 36 -8.08 7.83 -5.47
C ALA A 36 -8.03 6.32 -5.75
N ILE A 37 -6.99 5.66 -5.24
CA ILE A 37 -6.76 4.23 -5.37
C ILE A 37 -6.61 3.62 -3.98
N GLU A 38 -7.20 2.45 -3.79
CA GLU A 38 -6.99 1.60 -2.62
C GLU A 38 -6.25 0.34 -3.02
N LEU A 39 -5.06 0.12 -2.43
CA LEU A 39 -4.29 -1.09 -2.64
C LEU A 39 -4.92 -2.24 -1.85
N ALA A 40 -5.54 -3.17 -2.55
CA ALA A 40 -6.14 -4.36 -1.95
C ALA A 40 -5.10 -5.47 -1.84
N THR A 41 -4.61 -5.73 -0.64
CA THR A 41 -3.45 -6.61 -0.40
C THR A 41 -3.83 -8.03 0.03
N GLY A 42 -5.10 -8.41 -0.07
CA GLY A 42 -5.61 -9.70 0.43
C GLY A 42 -5.02 -10.93 -0.27
N GLY A 43 -4.55 -10.77 -1.51
CA GLY A 43 -3.91 -11.85 -2.26
C GLY A 43 -2.37 -11.89 -2.14
N VAL A 44 -1.75 -10.99 -1.37
CA VAL A 44 -0.29 -10.90 -1.29
C VAL A 44 0.26 -12.03 -0.42
N GLU A 45 1.16 -12.83 -0.99
CA GLU A 45 1.78 -13.97 -0.33
C GLU A 45 3.13 -13.61 0.29
N SER A 46 3.89 -12.74 -0.38
CA SER A 46 5.17 -12.20 0.08
C SER A 46 5.42 -10.83 -0.52
N ILE A 47 6.25 -10.02 0.14
CA ILE A 47 6.70 -8.74 -0.37
C ILE A 47 8.14 -8.46 0.10
N ASP A 48 8.98 -7.98 -0.81
CA ASP A 48 10.32 -7.54 -0.48
C ASP A 48 10.42 -6.03 -0.18
N VAL A 49 11.58 -5.63 0.33
CA VAL A 49 11.83 -4.23 0.71
C VAL A 49 11.83 -3.28 -0.50
N GLY A 50 12.24 -3.75 -1.68
CA GLY A 50 12.29 -2.92 -2.89
C GLY A 50 10.89 -2.59 -3.38
N THR A 51 9.99 -3.56 -3.38
CA THR A 51 8.58 -3.36 -3.71
C THR A 51 7.88 -2.48 -2.69
N LEU A 52 8.15 -2.64 -1.39
CA LEU A 52 7.65 -1.70 -0.37
C LEU A 52 8.11 -0.26 -0.63
N GLN A 53 9.39 -0.07 -0.97
CA GLN A 53 9.93 1.25 -1.31
C GLN A 53 9.25 1.86 -2.54
N LEU A 54 8.94 1.06 -3.56
CA LEU A 54 8.14 1.50 -4.71
C LEU A 54 6.75 2.00 -4.27
N LEU A 55 6.04 1.26 -3.41
CA LEU A 55 4.72 1.68 -2.94
C LEU A 55 4.77 3.01 -2.16
N VAL A 56 5.82 3.21 -1.34
CA VAL A 56 6.06 4.49 -0.64
C VAL A 56 6.31 5.62 -1.64
N ALA A 57 7.19 5.39 -2.63
CA ALA A 57 7.49 6.38 -3.65
C ALA A 57 6.23 6.75 -4.45
N ALA A 58 5.45 5.75 -4.88
CA ALA A 58 4.19 5.96 -5.58
C ALA A 58 3.18 6.75 -4.73
N THR A 59 3.08 6.46 -3.43
CA THR A 59 2.19 7.19 -2.51
C THR A 59 2.59 8.66 -2.41
N LYS A 60 3.88 8.94 -2.27
CA LYS A 60 4.40 10.32 -2.22
C LYS A 60 4.19 11.06 -3.53
N SER A 61 4.46 10.40 -4.67
CA SER A 61 4.24 10.99 -5.99
C SER A 61 2.76 11.27 -6.27
N ALA A 62 1.86 10.37 -5.87
CA ALA A 62 0.41 10.59 -5.98
C ALA A 62 -0.03 11.80 -5.15
N ALA A 63 0.45 11.91 -3.90
CA ALA A 63 0.13 13.04 -3.04
C ALA A 63 0.62 14.38 -3.61
N ALA A 64 1.79 14.39 -4.27
CA ALA A 64 2.30 15.58 -4.95
C ALA A 64 1.46 16.01 -6.16
N ASP A 65 0.64 15.11 -6.73
CA ASP A 65 -0.27 15.35 -7.85
C ASP A 65 -1.74 15.47 -7.41
N ASP A 66 -2.00 15.78 -6.13
CA ASP A 66 -3.36 15.85 -5.55
C ASP A 66 -4.20 14.57 -5.75
N ARG A 67 -3.52 13.42 -5.84
CA ARG A 67 -4.09 12.07 -5.90
C ARG A 67 -3.84 11.31 -4.60
N ILE A 68 -4.62 10.26 -4.40
CA ILE A 68 -4.60 9.45 -3.19
C ILE A 68 -4.24 8.02 -3.55
N LEU A 69 -3.20 7.49 -2.91
CA LEU A 69 -2.89 6.06 -2.88
C LEU A 69 -2.99 5.61 -1.42
N ALA A 70 -4.00 4.80 -1.12
CA ALA A 70 -4.26 4.27 0.21
C ALA A 70 -3.93 2.79 0.28
N LEU A 71 -3.56 2.32 1.46
CA LEU A 71 -3.27 0.92 1.72
C LEU A 71 -3.82 0.55 3.09
N ALA A 72 -4.65 -0.48 3.14
CA ALA A 72 -5.07 -1.11 4.38
C ALA A 72 -4.54 -2.54 4.40
N ALA A 73 -3.83 -2.90 5.47
CA ALA A 73 -3.35 -4.25 5.68
C ALA A 73 -3.66 -4.70 7.10
N ASP A 74 -3.81 -6.01 7.28
CA ASP A 74 -3.87 -6.60 8.61
C ASP A 74 -2.47 -7.05 9.05
N SER A 75 -2.11 -6.82 10.30
CA SER A 75 -0.85 -7.28 10.91
C SER A 75 -0.59 -8.79 10.77
N ALA A 76 -1.63 -9.61 10.61
CA ALA A 76 -1.52 -11.05 10.38
C ALA A 76 -1.23 -11.42 8.90
N THR A 77 -1.29 -10.47 7.97
CA THR A 77 -0.98 -10.70 6.55
C THR A 77 0.50 -10.53 6.25
N PRO A 78 1.02 -11.10 5.14
CA PRO A 78 2.39 -10.84 4.68
C PRO A 78 2.69 -9.35 4.51
N MET A 79 1.75 -8.59 3.95
CA MET A 79 1.87 -7.13 3.82
C MET A 79 1.99 -6.45 5.20
N GLY A 80 1.08 -6.73 6.13
CA GLY A 80 1.10 -6.10 7.45
C GLY A 80 2.37 -6.40 8.25
N ARG A 81 2.83 -7.65 8.23
CA ARG A 81 4.12 -8.01 8.84
C ARG A 81 5.29 -7.27 8.20
N ALA A 82 5.29 -7.11 6.88
CA ALA A 82 6.34 -6.37 6.19
C ALA A 82 6.34 -4.89 6.56
N LEU A 83 5.16 -4.28 6.72
CA LEU A 83 5.01 -2.90 7.18
C LEU A 83 5.55 -2.67 8.60
N VAL A 84 5.31 -3.60 9.52
CA VAL A 84 5.85 -3.55 10.89
C VAL A 84 7.37 -3.74 10.87
N ARG A 85 7.87 -4.76 10.17
CA ARG A 85 9.32 -5.03 10.05
C ARG A 85 10.10 -3.88 9.42
N ALA A 86 9.51 -3.20 8.44
CA ALA A 86 10.10 -2.04 7.80
C ALA A 86 9.96 -0.74 8.63
N GLY A 87 9.30 -0.79 9.80
CA GLY A 87 9.19 0.34 10.71
C GLY A 87 8.16 1.39 10.31
N PHE A 88 7.19 1.05 9.44
CA PHE A 88 6.08 1.96 9.11
C PHE A 88 5.04 2.02 10.23
N PHE A 89 4.86 0.92 10.94
CA PHE A 89 3.94 0.81 12.07
C PHE A 89 4.63 0.09 13.24
N THR A 90 4.19 0.43 14.44
CA THR A 90 4.43 -0.40 15.62
C THR A 90 3.64 -1.71 15.51
N GLU A 91 4.05 -2.73 16.26
CA GLU A 91 3.25 -3.94 16.48
C GLU A 91 1.81 -3.60 16.92
N ALA A 92 1.63 -2.50 17.65
CA ALA A 92 0.35 -2.00 18.13
C ALA A 92 -0.52 -1.31 17.06
N GLY A 93 -0.12 -1.33 15.78
CA GLY A 93 -0.87 -0.69 14.70
C GLY A 93 -0.72 0.84 14.64
N ARG A 94 0.11 1.44 15.50
CA ARG A 94 0.36 2.89 15.46
C ARG A 94 1.33 3.25 14.33
N PRO A 95 1.03 4.23 13.47
CA PRO A 95 1.95 4.67 12.44
C PRO A 95 3.18 5.33 13.07
N LEU A 96 4.36 4.97 12.57
CA LEU A 96 5.65 5.56 12.93
C LEU A 96 6.13 6.60 11.92
N VAL A 97 5.54 6.60 10.71
CA VAL A 97 5.90 7.48 9.60
C VAL A 97 4.73 8.42 9.29
N PRO A 98 4.81 9.72 9.65
CA PRO A 98 3.72 10.68 9.39
C PRO A 98 3.47 10.96 7.91
N THR A 99 4.43 10.64 7.04
CA THR A 99 4.38 10.95 5.60
C THR A 99 3.48 10.01 4.79
N LEU A 100 2.87 9.00 5.41
CA LEU A 100 1.96 8.05 4.76
C LEU A 100 0.61 7.99 5.51
N PRO A 101 -0.13 9.12 5.58
CA PRO A 101 -1.35 9.20 6.39
C PRO A 101 -2.50 8.32 5.87
N THR A 102 -2.41 7.87 4.62
CA THR A 102 -3.41 7.04 3.94
C THR A 102 -3.15 5.55 4.10
N TRP A 103 -2.09 5.17 4.81
CA TRP A 103 -1.77 3.78 5.11
C TRP A 103 -2.29 3.44 6.50
N THR A 104 -2.93 2.30 6.65
CA THR A 104 -3.47 1.83 7.92
C THR A 104 -3.13 0.37 8.16
N LEU A 105 -2.76 0.04 9.40
CA LEU A 105 -2.56 -1.32 9.84
C LEU A 105 -3.65 -1.70 10.83
N THR A 106 -4.52 -2.64 10.46
CA THR A 106 -5.50 -3.23 11.38
C THR A 106 -4.86 -4.40 12.12
N ARG A 107 -5.38 -4.66 13.31
CA ARG A 107 -5.15 -5.92 14.01
C ARG A 107 -6.39 -6.78 13.84
N GLU A 108 -6.19 -8.06 13.57
CA GLU A 108 -7.26 -9.03 13.77
C GLU A 108 -7.68 -8.96 15.25
N ALA A 109 -8.99 -8.82 15.49
CA ALA A 109 -9.51 -8.92 16.83
C ALA A 109 -9.29 -10.36 17.30
N ALA A 110 -8.44 -10.52 18.32
CA ALA A 110 -8.16 -11.80 18.94
C ALA A 110 -9.42 -12.47 19.50
#